data_AF-A0A101C9S7-F1
#
_entry.id   AF-A0A101C9S7-F1
#
_cell.length_a   1.000
_cell.length_b   1.000
_cell.length_c   1.000
_cell.angle_alpha   90.00
_cell.angle_beta   90.00
_cell.angle_gamma   90.00
#
_symmetry.space_group_name_H-M   'P 1'
#
loop_
_entity.id
_entity.type
_entity.pdbx_description
1 polymer ?
#
loop_
_entity_poly.entity_id
_entity_poly.type
_entity_poly.pdbx_seq_one_letter_code
_entity_poly.pdbx_strand_id
1 'polypeptide(L)'
;MKTHTRIHFTIAAAFNLILVLKMLSIGWDGNDKAIILVLFGYSILILLNLITWLALKKFKKTEYSIYKTTTIGLLILFIPTITAASMY
;
A
#
# COMPACT_ATOMS: atom_id res chain seq x y z
N MET A 1 -10.41 5.37 19.51
CA MET A 1 -9.19 4.56 19.27
C MET A 1 -8.21 4.82 20.40
N LYS A 2 -7.68 3.76 21.02
CA LYS A 2 -6.60 3.88 22.02
C LYS A 2 -5.35 4.51 21.36
N THR A 3 -4.55 5.25 22.12
CA THR A 3 -3.39 6.01 21.60
C THR A 3 -2.40 5.13 20.83
N HIS A 4 -2.15 3.90 21.29
CA HIS A 4 -1.29 2.92 20.60
C HIS A 4 -1.80 2.52 19.22
N THR A 5 -3.13 2.44 19.04
CA THR A 5 -3.77 2.10 17.76
C THR A 5 -3.62 3.24 16.76
N ARG A 6 -3.64 4.49 17.23
CA ARG A 6 -3.40 5.67 16.39
C ARG A 6 -1.95 5.69 15.89
N ILE A 7 -0.99 5.47 16.77
CA ILE A 7 0.44 5.43 16.41
C ILE A 7 0.72 4.33 15.38
N HIS A 8 0.20 3.11 15.59
CA HIS A 8 0.35 2.02 14.62
C HIS A 8 -0.28 2.35 13.27
N PHE A 9 -1.47 2.97 13.27
CA PHE A 9 -2.10 3.41 12.02
C PHE A 9 -1.24 4.44 11.28
N THR A 10 -0.75 5.46 11.98
CA THR A 10 0.08 6.50 11.40
C THR A 10 1.38 5.92 10.83
N ILE A 11 2.04 5.01 11.54
CA ILE A 11 3.26 4.34 11.06
C ILE A 11 2.96 3.49 9.82
N ALA A 12 1.90 2.67 9.85
CA ALA A 12 1.54 1.81 8.72
C ALA A 12 1.13 2.64 7.49
N ALA A 13 0.39 3.73 7.67
CA ALA A 13 0.01 4.64 6.60
C ALA A 13 1.23 5.37 6.03
N ALA A 14 2.11 5.90 6.88
CA ALA A 14 3.33 6.57 6.44
C ALA A 14 4.27 5.63 5.69
N PHE A 15 4.44 4.40 6.17
CA PHE A 15 5.29 3.41 5.51
C PHE A 15 4.74 3.00 4.14
N ASN A 16 3.43 2.73 4.05
CA ASN A 16 2.77 2.45 2.77
C ASN A 16 2.89 3.64 1.82
N LEU A 17 2.71 4.88 2.31
CA LEU A 17 2.86 6.09 1.49
C LEU A 17 4.28 6.25 0.95
N ILE A 18 5.31 6.04 1.78
CA ILE A 18 6.72 6.10 1.36
C ILE A 18 7.00 5.05 0.28
N LEU A 19 6.48 3.83 0.42
CA LEU A 19 6.64 2.78 -0.57
C LEU A 19 5.97 3.15 -1.90
N VAL A 20 4.75 3.68 -1.86
CA VAL A 20 4.03 4.14 -3.06
C VAL A 20 4.79 5.27 -3.75
N LEU A 21 5.26 6.28 -3.01
CA LEU A 21 6.06 7.39 -3.56
C LEU A 21 7.37 6.89 -4.18
N LYS A 22 8.03 5.92 -3.56
CA LYS A 22 9.26 5.34 -4.10
C LYS A 22 9.01 4.52 -5.36
N MET A 23 7.89 3.79 -5.44
CA MET A 23 7.47 3.11 -6.66
C MET A 23 7.16 4.10 -7.79
N LEU A 24 6.46 5.19 -7.49
CA LEU A 24 6.23 6.27 -8.45
C LEU A 24 7.54 6.87 -8.95
N SER A 25 8.49 7.15 -8.05
CA SER A 25 9.81 7.67 -8.43
C SER A 25 10.57 6.74 -9.37
N ILE A 26 10.44 5.42 -9.21
CA ILE A 26 11.07 4.45 -10.11
C ILE A 26 10.31 4.37 -11.44
N GLY A 27 8.97 4.39 -11.40
CA GLY A 27 8.14 4.46 -12.60
C GLY A 27 8.44 5.70 -13.45
N TRP A 28 8.84 6.80 -12.79
CA TRP A 28 9.20 8.07 -13.43
C TRP A 28 10.46 8.02 -14.29
N ASP A 29 11.30 6.99 -14.15
CA ASP A 29 12.45 6.78 -15.04
C ASP A 29 12.02 6.37 -16.48
N GLY A 30 10.71 6.27 -16.76
CA GLY A 30 10.12 6.19 -18.11
C GLY A 30 10.47 4.91 -18.88
N ASN A 31 11.07 3.92 -18.21
CA ASN A 31 11.46 2.66 -18.82
C ASN A 31 10.30 1.66 -18.71
N ASP A 32 9.97 0.95 -19.79
CA ASP A 32 8.95 -0.11 -19.81
C ASP A 32 9.14 -1.13 -18.68
N LYS A 33 10.40 -1.43 -18.33
CA LYS A 33 10.75 -2.33 -17.22
C LYS A 33 10.38 -1.74 -15.85
N ALA A 34 10.44 -0.42 -15.69
CA ALA A 34 10.08 0.28 -14.47
C ALA A 34 8.56 0.29 -14.24
N ILE A 35 7.76 0.51 -15.29
CA ILE A 35 6.29 0.42 -15.20
C ILE A 35 5.86 -0.99 -14.79
N ILE A 36 6.45 -2.03 -15.38
CA ILE A 36 6.21 -3.43 -14.97
C ILE A 36 6.56 -3.62 -13.49
N LEU A 37 7.70 -3.09 -13.04
CA LEU A 37 8.11 -3.16 -11.64
C LEU A 37 7.13 -2.45 -10.71
N VAL A 38 6.59 -1.29 -11.09
CA VAL A 38 5.54 -0.57 -10.31
C VAL A 38 4.29 -1.44 -10.22
N LEU A 39 3.84 -2.02 -11.32
CA LEU A 39 2.61 -2.80 -11.40
C LEU A 39 2.68 -4.06 -10.52
N PHE A 40 3.79 -4.80 -10.60
CA PHE A 40 4.03 -5.97 -9.75
C PHE A 40 4.29 -5.59 -8.29
N GLY A 41 5.15 -4.60 -8.06
CA GLY A 41 5.52 -4.15 -6.71
C GLY A 41 4.31 -3.66 -5.92
N TYR A 42 3.47 -2.84 -6.54
CA TYR A 42 2.27 -2.31 -5.87
C TYR A 42 1.26 -3.44 -5.60
N SER A 43 1.10 -4.38 -6.53
CA SER A 43 0.24 -5.56 -6.33
C SER A 43 0.70 -6.40 -5.14
N ILE A 44 2.01 -6.60 -4.99
CA ILE A 44 2.61 -7.28 -3.81
C ILE A 44 2.30 -6.50 -2.52
N LEU A 45 2.41 -5.17 -2.54
CA LEU A 45 2.12 -4.33 -1.37
C LEU A 45 0.66 -4.45 -0.91
N ILE A 46 -0.30 -4.48 -1.85
CA ILE A 46 -1.72 -4.75 -1.56
C ILE A 46 -1.87 -6.14 -0.95
N LEU A 47 -1.25 -7.16 -1.55
CA LEU A 47 -1.30 -8.55 -1.09
C LEU A 47 -0.77 -8.71 0.33
N LEU A 48 0.35 -8.06 0.66
CA LEU A 48 0.92 -8.07 2.01
C LEU A 48 -0.06 -7.45 3.02
N ASN A 49 -0.62 -6.27 2.71
CA ASN A 49 -1.61 -5.62 3.59
C ASN A 49 -2.87 -6.51 3.76
N LEU A 50 -3.32 -7.17 2.69
CA LEU A 50 -4.44 -8.12 2.72
C LEU A 50 -4.14 -9.34 3.60
N ILE A 51 -2.96 -9.96 3.46
CA ILE A 51 -2.54 -11.10 4.28
C ILE A 51 -2.46 -10.68 5.75
N THR A 52 -1.87 -9.53 6.06
CA THR A 52 -1.80 -9.02 7.43
C THR A 52 -3.18 -8.74 8.00
N TRP A 53 -4.09 -8.16 7.20
CA TRP A 53 -5.49 -7.96 7.60
C TRP A 53 -6.17 -9.29 7.93
N LEU A 54 -6.08 -10.29 7.04
CA LEU A 54 -6.70 -11.61 7.24
C LEU A 54 -6.11 -12.34 8.47
N ALA A 55 -4.80 -12.28 8.66
CA ALA A 55 -4.13 -12.85 9.82
C ALA A 55 -4.64 -12.21 11.12
N LEU A 56 -4.62 -10.87 11.23
CA LEU A 56 -5.09 -10.16 12.42
C LEU A 56 -6.59 -10.39 12.68
N LYS A 57 -7.39 -10.48 11.61
CA LYS A 57 -8.82 -10.83 11.72
C LYS A 57 -9.01 -12.24 12.28
N LYS A 58 -8.23 -13.23 11.82
CA LYS A 58 -8.27 -14.61 12.32
C LYS A 58 -7.94 -14.68 13.82
N PHE A 59 -6.98 -13.87 14.29
CA PHE A 59 -6.62 -13.77 15.71
C PHE A 59 -7.48 -12.77 16.52
N LYS A 60 -8.59 -12.27 15.96
CA LYS A 60 -9.51 -11.29 16.59
C LYS A 60 -8.81 -10.04 17.15
N LYS A 61 -7.71 -9.62 16.52
CA LYS A 61 -6.91 -8.45 16.93
C LYS A 61 -7.54 -7.17 16.42
N THR A 62 -7.80 -6.19 17.29
CA THR A 62 -8.49 -4.92 16.94
C THR A 62 -7.80 -4.11 15.84
N GLU A 63 -6.49 -4.32 15.67
CA GLU A 63 -5.61 -3.71 14.69
C GLU A 63 -5.95 -4.14 13.25
N TYR A 64 -6.75 -5.20 13.05
CA TYR A 64 -7.17 -5.64 11.71
C TYR A 64 -7.83 -4.50 10.91
N SER A 65 -8.51 -3.58 11.60
CA SER A 65 -9.21 -2.43 11.00
C SER A 65 -8.26 -1.45 10.31
N ILE A 66 -7.03 -1.33 10.81
CA ILE A 66 -5.97 -0.51 10.22
C ILE A 66 -5.61 -1.07 8.85
N TYR A 67 -5.25 -2.35 8.81
CA TYR A 67 -4.84 -3.03 7.58
C TYR A 67 -5.97 -3.17 6.56
N LYS A 68 -7.23 -3.30 7.02
CA LYS A 68 -8.40 -3.18 6.14
C LYS A 68 -8.43 -1.82 5.44
N THR A 69 -8.30 -0.74 6.21
CA THR A 69 -8.38 0.63 5.69
C THR A 69 -7.22 0.94 4.76
N THR A 70 -5.98 0.54 5.11
CA THR A 70 -4.81 0.72 4.24
C THR A 70 -4.91 -0.12 2.97
N THR A 71 -5.39 -1.37 3.04
CA THR A 71 -5.62 -2.21 1.84
C THR A 71 -6.62 -1.55 0.90
N ILE A 72 -7.76 -1.06 1.40
CA ILE A 72 -8.77 -0.37 0.59
C ILE A 72 -8.19 0.92 -0.01
N GLY A 73 -7.46 1.70 0.79
CA GLY A 73 -6.79 2.91 0.30
C GLY A 73 -5.79 2.61 -0.82
N LEU A 74 -4.98 1.56 -0.66
CA LEU A 74 -4.05 1.11 -1.70
C LEU A 74 -4.77 0.67 -2.98
N LEU A 75 -5.87 -0.07 -2.85
CA LEU A 75 -6.70 -0.48 -4.00
C LEU A 75 -7.28 0.72 -4.75
N ILE A 76 -7.81 1.72 -4.04
CA ILE A 76 -8.34 2.95 -4.64
C ILE A 76 -7.23 3.72 -5.37
N LEU A 77 -6.04 3.80 -4.77
CA LEU A 77 -4.89 4.51 -5.33
C LEU A 77 -4.18 3.71 -6.44
N PHE A 78 -4.51 2.45 -6.67
CA PHE A 78 -3.83 1.60 -7.65
C PHE A 78 -3.92 2.15 -9.07
N ILE A 79 -5.13 2.42 -9.55
CA ILE A 79 -5.36 2.93 -10.91
C ILE A 79 -4.69 4.30 -11.09
N PRO A 80 -4.92 5.32 -10.21
CA PRO A 80 -4.25 6.61 -10.32
C PRO A 80 -2.71 6.50 -10.32
N THR A 81 -2.15 5.61 -9.50
CA THR A 81 -0.69 5.41 -9.41
C THR A 81 -0.14 4.84 -10.70
N ILE A 82 -0.77 3.82 -11.27
CA ILE A 82 -0.35 3.23 -12.55
C ILE A 82 -0.49 4.25 -13.67
N THR A 83 -1.63 4.95 -13.76
CA THR A 83 -1.83 5.97 -14.79
C THR A 83 -0.77 7.07 -14.69
N ALA A 84 -0.47 7.57 -13.48
CA ALA A 84 0.58 8.57 -13.28
C ALA A 84 1.96 8.04 -13.70
N ALA A 85 2.27 6.77 -13.40
CA ALA A 85 3.52 6.12 -13.80
C ALA A 85 3.62 5.80 -15.30
N SER A 86 2.49 5.68 -16.01
CA SER A 86 2.45 5.37 -17.45
C SER A 86 2.31 6.59 -18.36
N MET A 87 2.02 7.77 -17.79
CA MET A 87 1.90 9.02 -18.56
C MET A 87 3.25 9.67 -18.88
N TYR A 88 4.36 9.15 -18.36
CA TYR A 88 5.71 9.68 -18.50
C TYR A 88 6.70 8.56 -18.81
#